data_AF-A0A0L0SE61-F1
#
_entry.id   AF-A0A0L0SE61-F1
#
_cell.length_a   1.000
_cell.length_b   1.000
_cell.length_c   1.000
_cell.angle_alpha   90.00
_cell.angle_beta   90.00
_cell.angle_gamma   90.00
#
_symmetry.space_group_name_H-M   'P 1'
#
loop_
_entity.id
_entity.type
_entity.pdbx_description
1 polymer ?
#
loop_
_entity_poly.entity_id
_entity_poly.type
_entity_poly.pdbx_seq_one_letter_code
_entity_poly.pdbx_strand_id
1 'polypeptide(L)'
;MLGDADHDDLREFTFADPVPMAVVSDAGAAGSNTAKELVPPITQYVHHPVPLPPPFAAPVVPRQVMLTKKEQKKLRRQRREEEQREKVDKIRLGLLPPDPPKVRLANMMRVLQNESVQDPTLLAAKVKAEVEARKRLHEETNQARALTPEQKREKKARKMMRDEAKGLHVAIFKCRDLAHPKARFKVVTNAQQLGLTGCATLYRNELHVVAVEGGARAVRHFKKLMLRRIKWASLDAENNEDVAMGDDDDDDDENETTAG
;
A
#
# COMPACT_ATOMS: atom_id res chain seq x y z
N MET A 1 65.47 -21.31 20.35
CA MET A 1 65.45 -20.42 19.17
C MET A 1 64.13 -19.68 19.22
N LEU A 2 64.16 -18.46 19.77
CA LEU A 2 63.04 -17.52 19.68
C LEU A 2 62.93 -17.08 18.22
N GLY A 3 61.71 -17.11 17.69
CA GLY A 3 61.35 -16.48 16.43
C GLY A 3 59.99 -15.86 16.65
N ASP A 4 60.01 -14.56 16.94
CA ASP A 4 58.84 -13.71 17.14
C ASP A 4 57.99 -13.72 15.87
N ALA A 5 56.73 -14.12 16.01
CA ALA A 5 55.73 -13.93 14.98
C ALA A 5 55.07 -12.59 15.25
N ASP A 6 55.44 -11.61 14.44
CA ASP A 6 55.01 -10.23 14.55
C ASP A 6 53.49 -10.09 14.69
N HIS A 7 53.15 -9.41 15.76
CA HIS A 7 51.85 -8.89 16.10
C HIS A 7 51.72 -7.54 15.39
N ASP A 8 50.99 -7.46 14.28
CA ASP A 8 50.32 -6.23 13.81
C ASP A 8 49.59 -6.49 12.48
N ASP A 9 48.33 -6.90 12.58
CA ASP A 9 47.37 -6.88 11.48
C ASP A 9 46.19 -5.96 11.85
N LEU A 10 46.54 -4.76 12.34
CA LEU A 10 45.61 -3.63 12.43
C LEU A 10 45.50 -3.00 11.05
N ARG A 11 44.58 -3.51 10.23
CA ARG A 11 44.13 -2.78 9.04
C ARG A 11 43.35 -1.55 9.48
N GLU A 12 44.05 -0.43 9.58
CA GLU A 12 43.46 0.90 9.67
C GLU A 12 42.48 1.09 8.50
N PHE A 13 41.20 1.20 8.82
CA PHE A 13 40.19 1.70 7.88
C PHE A 13 40.42 3.21 7.73
N THR A 14 41.35 3.59 6.85
CA THR A 14 41.52 4.98 6.43
C THR A 14 40.31 5.38 5.59
N PHE A 15 39.65 6.45 6.05
CA PHE A 15 38.57 7.11 5.34
C PHE A 15 39.12 7.66 4.02
N ALA A 16 38.71 7.03 2.90
CA ALA A 16 38.96 7.47 1.54
C ALA A 16 40.45 7.66 1.20
N ASP A 17 41.04 6.64 0.55
CA ASP A 17 42.02 6.95 -0.49
C ASP A 17 41.41 8.04 -1.37
N PRO A 18 42.09 9.19 -1.58
CA PRO A 18 41.59 10.19 -2.49
C PRO A 18 41.43 9.49 -3.83
N VAL A 19 40.18 9.33 -4.28
CA VAL A 19 39.89 8.94 -5.66
C VAL A 19 40.76 9.87 -6.49
N PRO A 20 41.76 9.35 -7.23
CA PRO A 20 42.61 10.22 -8.01
C PRO A 20 41.65 11.01 -8.89
N MET A 21 41.59 12.33 -8.69
CA MET A 21 40.91 13.20 -9.62
C MET A 21 41.49 12.80 -10.97
N ALA A 22 40.69 12.12 -11.77
CA ALA A 22 41.09 11.72 -13.09
C ALA A 22 41.55 13.01 -13.76
N VAL A 23 42.87 13.13 -13.90
CA VAL A 23 43.44 14.04 -14.88
C VAL A 23 42.75 13.59 -16.14
N VAL A 24 41.83 14.42 -16.62
CA VAL A 24 41.08 14.15 -17.83
C VAL A 24 42.16 14.04 -18.90
N SER A 25 42.52 12.82 -19.22
CA SER A 25 43.55 12.54 -20.18
C SER A 25 43.01 13.06 -21.50
N ASP A 26 43.85 13.84 -22.17
CA ASP A 26 43.67 14.38 -23.50
C ASP A 26 43.74 13.24 -24.55
N ALA A 27 43.01 12.15 -24.30
CA ALA A 27 43.02 10.91 -25.05
C ALA A 27 41.66 10.73 -25.75
N GLY A 28 41.26 11.75 -26.50
CA GLY A 28 40.15 11.67 -27.44
C GLY A 28 40.61 11.18 -28.81
N ALA A 29 40.46 9.88 -29.06
CA ALA A 29 40.35 9.22 -30.37
C ALA A 29 41.62 9.09 -31.23
N ALA A 30 42.44 8.08 -30.93
CA ALA A 30 43.33 7.46 -31.91
C ALA A 30 42.52 6.55 -32.86
N GLY A 31 42.04 7.13 -33.95
CA GLY A 31 41.26 6.43 -34.97
C GLY A 31 40.98 7.30 -36.21
N SER A 32 41.99 7.98 -36.74
CA SER A 32 42.15 8.40 -38.15
C SER A 32 43.18 9.53 -38.24
N ASN A 33 44.17 9.36 -39.12
CA ASN A 33 45.23 10.32 -39.38
C ASN A 33 44.67 11.54 -40.15
N THR A 34 44.20 12.55 -39.43
CA THR A 34 44.13 13.93 -39.94
C THR A 34 44.40 14.84 -38.76
N ALA A 35 45.49 15.62 -38.82
CA ALA A 35 45.86 16.60 -37.81
C ALA A 35 44.69 17.57 -37.57
N LYS A 36 43.92 17.35 -36.50
CA LYS A 36 42.96 18.33 -36.02
C LYS A 36 43.77 19.39 -35.28
N GLU A 37 43.75 20.61 -35.80
CA GLU A 37 44.19 21.80 -35.07
C GLU A 37 43.63 21.75 -33.64
N LEU A 38 44.50 21.91 -32.64
CA LEU A 38 44.08 22.13 -31.26
C LEU A 38 43.33 23.47 -31.23
N VAL A 39 42.01 23.40 -31.28
CA VAL A 39 41.15 24.55 -30.99
C VAL A 39 41.45 24.94 -29.53
N PRO A 40 41.91 26.19 -29.27
CA PRO A 40 42.19 26.62 -27.90
C PRO A 40 40.92 26.44 -27.04
N PRO A 41 41.04 25.93 -25.81
CA PRO A 41 39.90 25.57 -24.96
C PRO A 41 39.05 26.78 -24.55
N ILE A 42 39.55 27.98 -24.78
CA ILE A 42 38.88 29.24 -24.47
C ILE A 42 38.53 29.92 -25.79
N THR A 43 37.23 30.01 -26.05
CA THR A 43 36.65 30.72 -27.20
C THR A 43 35.58 31.69 -26.70
N GLN A 44 35.16 32.63 -27.55
CA GLN A 44 34.07 33.58 -27.24
C GLN A 44 32.67 32.93 -27.15
N TYR A 45 32.56 31.62 -27.40
CA TYR A 45 31.29 30.90 -27.45
C TYR A 45 30.92 30.33 -26.08
N VAL A 46 29.66 30.56 -25.69
CA VAL A 46 29.09 29.99 -24.46
C VAL A 46 28.38 28.67 -24.79
N HIS A 47 28.91 27.57 -24.26
CA HIS A 47 28.29 26.26 -24.40
C HIS A 47 27.06 26.16 -23.50
N HIS A 48 25.90 25.89 -24.09
CA HIS A 48 24.69 25.53 -23.35
C HIS A 48 24.63 24.00 -23.31
N PRO A 49 25.00 23.36 -22.18
CA PRO A 49 24.99 21.90 -22.09
C PRO A 49 23.57 21.36 -22.29
N VAL A 50 23.48 20.14 -22.82
CA VAL A 50 22.19 19.48 -23.05
C VAL A 50 21.44 19.37 -21.70
N PRO A 51 20.22 19.92 -21.59
CA PRO A 51 19.45 19.80 -20.37
C PRO A 51 19.06 18.34 -20.15
N LEU A 52 19.61 17.72 -19.12
CA LEU A 52 19.22 16.37 -18.71
C LEU A 52 17.85 16.44 -18.03
N PRO A 53 16.90 15.55 -18.39
CA PRO A 53 15.68 15.42 -17.62
C PRO A 53 16.04 14.98 -16.19
N PRO A 54 15.28 15.41 -15.18
CA PRO A 54 15.55 14.99 -13.81
C PRO A 54 15.47 13.46 -13.73
N PRO A 55 16.39 12.79 -13.00
CA PRO A 55 16.44 11.32 -12.92
C PRO A 55 15.14 10.73 -12.35
N PHE A 56 14.40 11.51 -11.57
CA PHE A 56 13.08 11.18 -11.03
C PHE A 56 12.03 12.18 -11.52
N ALA A 57 11.90 12.34 -12.85
CA ALA A 57 10.81 13.12 -13.43
C ALA A 57 9.47 12.51 -12.98
N ALA A 58 8.83 13.15 -11.98
CA ALA A 58 7.55 12.67 -11.48
C ALA A 58 6.55 12.66 -12.64
N PRO A 59 5.92 11.52 -12.96
CA PRO A 59 4.93 11.47 -14.03
C PRO A 59 3.87 12.52 -13.74
N VAL A 60 3.42 13.25 -14.76
CA VAL A 60 2.35 14.25 -14.62
C VAL A 60 1.08 13.51 -14.22
N VAL A 61 0.84 13.39 -12.91
CA VAL A 61 -0.32 12.69 -12.38
C VAL A 61 -1.53 13.59 -12.64
N PRO A 62 -2.59 13.09 -13.32
CA PRO A 62 -3.81 13.88 -13.47
C PRO A 62 -4.36 14.20 -12.08
N ARG A 63 -4.60 15.48 -11.80
CA ARG A 63 -5.21 15.90 -10.54
C ARG A 63 -6.61 15.32 -10.46
N GLN A 64 -6.92 14.69 -9.34
CA GLN A 64 -8.27 14.19 -9.10
C GLN A 64 -9.22 15.38 -8.93
N VAL A 65 -10.31 15.40 -9.70
CA VAL A 65 -11.36 16.41 -9.55
C VAL A 65 -12.14 16.10 -8.28
N MET A 66 -12.08 16.99 -7.31
CA MET A 66 -12.83 16.87 -6.06
C MET A 66 -14.13 17.66 -6.19
N LEU A 67 -15.26 17.00 -5.94
CA LEU A 67 -16.57 17.63 -5.94
C LEU A 67 -16.93 18.10 -4.54
N THR A 68 -17.56 19.27 -4.44
CA THR A 68 -18.17 19.73 -3.19
C THR A 68 -19.36 18.85 -2.79
N LYS A 69 -19.74 18.84 -1.50
CA LYS A 69 -20.91 18.06 -1.02
C LYS A 69 -22.21 18.44 -1.75
N LYS A 70 -22.34 19.71 -2.18
CA LYS A 70 -23.49 20.19 -2.96
C LYS A 70 -23.53 19.58 -4.36
N GLU A 71 -22.38 19.52 -5.03
CA GLU A 71 -22.25 18.91 -6.36
C GLU A 71 -22.44 17.39 -6.30
N GLN A 72 -21.87 16.73 -5.31
CA GLN A 72 -22.09 15.29 -5.09
C GLN A 72 -23.58 14.98 -4.87
N LYS A 73 -24.28 15.80 -4.09
CA LYS A 73 -25.74 15.68 -3.89
C LYS A 73 -26.51 15.92 -5.18
N LYS A 74 -26.11 16.92 -5.99
CA LYS A 74 -26.73 17.22 -7.29
C LYS A 74 -26.54 16.07 -8.27
N LEU A 75 -25.32 15.55 -8.41
CA LEU A 75 -24.98 14.43 -9.29
C LEU A 75 -25.73 13.16 -8.89
N ARG A 76 -25.76 12.83 -7.59
CA ARG A 76 -26.54 11.69 -7.07
C ARG A 76 -28.03 11.84 -7.33
N ARG A 77 -28.57 13.05 -7.23
CA ARG A 77 -30.00 13.32 -7.51
C ARG A 77 -30.30 13.12 -8.99
N GLN A 78 -29.52 13.76 -9.88
CA GLN A 78 -29.69 13.63 -11.33
C GLN A 78 -29.59 12.18 -11.80
N ARG A 79 -28.59 11.43 -11.32
CA ARG A 79 -28.44 10.00 -11.66
C ARG A 79 -29.65 9.17 -11.21
N ARG A 80 -30.21 9.44 -10.02
CA ARG A 80 -31.41 8.76 -9.54
C ARG A 80 -32.66 9.14 -10.34
N GLU A 81 -32.80 10.41 -10.70
CA GLU A 81 -33.90 10.89 -11.55
C GLU A 81 -33.85 10.23 -12.93
N GLU A 82 -32.67 10.11 -13.53
CA GLU A 82 -32.44 9.41 -14.79
C GLU A 82 -32.76 7.91 -14.67
N GLU A 83 -32.21 7.21 -13.67
CA GLU A 83 -32.49 5.78 -13.42
C GLU A 83 -33.99 5.51 -13.21
N GLN A 84 -34.71 6.42 -12.51
CA GLN A 84 -36.16 6.31 -12.33
C GLN A 84 -36.92 6.61 -13.63
N ARG A 85 -36.50 7.64 -14.38
CA ARG A 85 -37.13 7.99 -15.66
C ARG A 85 -36.98 6.86 -16.67
N GLU A 86 -35.78 6.29 -16.79
CA GLU A 86 -35.54 5.11 -17.63
C GLU A 86 -36.43 3.92 -17.23
N LYS A 87 -36.60 3.69 -15.92
CA LYS A 87 -37.48 2.62 -15.44
C LYS A 87 -38.93 2.88 -15.80
N VAL A 88 -39.42 4.10 -15.60
CA VAL A 88 -40.79 4.50 -15.96
C VAL A 88 -41.01 4.40 -17.47
N ASP A 89 -40.04 4.83 -18.28
CA ASP A 89 -40.12 4.76 -19.74
C ASP A 89 -40.14 3.29 -20.21
N LYS A 90 -39.34 2.40 -19.60
CA LYS A 90 -39.41 0.95 -19.85
C LYS A 90 -40.76 0.33 -19.49
N ILE A 91 -41.38 0.77 -18.40
CA ILE A 91 -42.74 0.33 -18.01
C ILE A 91 -43.77 0.86 -19.00
N ARG A 92 -43.67 2.14 -19.40
CA ARG A 92 -44.58 2.77 -20.37
C ARG A 92 -44.52 2.09 -21.74
N LEU A 93 -43.34 1.67 -22.16
CA LEU A 93 -43.13 0.90 -23.40
C LEU A 93 -43.55 -0.57 -23.28
N GLY A 94 -43.92 -1.04 -22.09
CA GLY A 94 -44.34 -2.43 -21.85
C GLY A 94 -43.20 -3.44 -21.78
N LEU A 95 -41.93 -3.00 -21.72
CA LEU A 95 -40.76 -3.87 -21.58
C LEU A 95 -40.60 -4.42 -20.16
N LEU A 96 -41.09 -3.68 -19.16
CA LEU A 96 -41.08 -4.09 -17.77
C LEU A 96 -42.50 -4.04 -17.19
N PRO A 97 -42.94 -5.07 -16.44
CA PRO A 97 -44.18 -4.98 -15.68
C PRO A 97 -44.04 -3.91 -14.58
N PRO A 98 -45.15 -3.29 -14.15
CA PRO A 98 -45.14 -2.39 -13.01
C PRO A 98 -44.69 -3.13 -11.73
N ASP A 99 -43.88 -2.47 -10.90
CA ASP A 99 -43.41 -3.08 -9.65
C ASP A 99 -44.60 -3.37 -8.71
N PRO A 100 -44.66 -4.57 -8.10
CA PRO A 100 -45.67 -4.87 -7.10
C PRO A 100 -45.49 -4.01 -5.83
N PRO A 101 -46.57 -3.76 -5.06
CA PRO A 101 -46.50 -2.95 -3.85
C PRO A 101 -45.62 -3.61 -2.78
N LYS A 102 -44.75 -2.82 -2.15
CA LYS A 102 -43.81 -3.31 -1.14
C LYS A 102 -44.51 -3.64 0.19
N VAL A 103 -44.79 -4.91 0.47
CA VAL A 103 -45.48 -5.31 1.71
C VAL A 103 -44.48 -5.52 2.87
N ARG A 104 -44.93 -5.26 4.11
CA ARG A 104 -44.22 -5.55 5.36
C ARG A 104 -45.24 -6.11 6.35
N LEU A 105 -44.82 -6.90 7.35
CA LEU A 105 -45.75 -7.42 8.37
C LEU A 105 -46.58 -6.30 9.03
N ALA A 106 -45.94 -5.15 9.35
CA ALA A 106 -46.63 -3.98 9.91
C ALA A 106 -47.64 -3.32 8.95
N ASN A 107 -47.40 -3.38 7.63
CA ASN A 107 -48.24 -2.72 6.62
C ASN A 107 -49.22 -3.69 5.94
N MET A 108 -49.16 -4.98 6.26
CA MET A 108 -49.93 -6.05 5.61
C MET A 108 -51.43 -5.77 5.66
N MET A 109 -51.96 -5.53 6.86
CA MET A 109 -53.38 -5.25 7.10
C MET A 109 -53.86 -3.95 6.45
N ARG A 110 -52.96 -3.05 6.01
CA ARG A 110 -53.35 -1.83 5.29
C ARG A 110 -53.29 -2.01 3.77
N VAL A 111 -52.30 -2.73 3.28
CA VAL A 111 -52.03 -2.89 1.84
C VAL A 111 -52.89 -4.01 1.23
N LEU A 112 -53.12 -5.08 1.99
CA LEU A 112 -53.81 -6.29 1.52
C LEU A 112 -55.10 -6.53 2.31
N GLN A 113 -55.86 -5.47 2.60
CA GLN A 113 -57.07 -5.52 3.44
C GLN A 113 -58.06 -6.59 3.01
N ASN A 114 -58.41 -6.61 1.72
CA ASN A 114 -59.40 -7.52 1.16
C ASN A 114 -58.97 -8.99 1.28
N GLU A 115 -57.67 -9.27 1.15
CA GLU A 115 -57.10 -10.62 1.21
C GLU A 115 -56.81 -11.06 2.66
N SER A 116 -56.47 -10.11 3.54
CA SER A 116 -56.11 -10.37 4.94
C SER A 116 -57.29 -10.84 5.79
N VAL A 117 -58.53 -10.49 5.40
CA VAL A 117 -59.76 -10.88 6.10
C VAL A 117 -60.07 -12.37 5.92
N GLN A 118 -59.72 -12.95 4.77
CA GLN A 118 -60.02 -14.36 4.46
C GLN A 118 -59.06 -15.30 5.19
N ASP A 119 -57.75 -15.14 5.00
CA ASP A 119 -56.73 -16.02 5.57
C ASP A 119 -55.49 -15.24 6.08
N PRO A 120 -55.51 -14.71 7.32
CA PRO A 120 -54.44 -13.86 7.83
C PRO A 120 -53.10 -14.59 7.99
N THR A 121 -53.13 -15.87 8.35
CA THR A 121 -51.92 -16.67 8.61
C THR A 121 -51.15 -16.97 7.33
N LEU A 122 -51.86 -17.36 6.27
CA LEU A 122 -51.26 -17.65 4.96
C LEU A 122 -50.65 -16.40 4.34
N LEU A 123 -51.33 -15.26 4.48
CA LEU A 123 -50.82 -13.98 4.01
C LEU A 123 -49.59 -13.52 4.80
N ALA A 124 -49.58 -13.71 6.11
CA ALA A 124 -48.42 -13.41 6.93
C ALA A 124 -47.20 -14.25 6.55
N ALA A 125 -47.39 -15.53 6.26
CA ALA A 125 -46.34 -16.40 5.75
C ALA A 125 -45.79 -15.92 4.39
N LYS A 126 -46.68 -15.54 3.45
CA LYS A 126 -46.29 -14.97 2.14
C LYS A 126 -45.48 -13.68 2.30
N VAL A 127 -45.95 -12.74 3.12
CA VAL A 127 -45.25 -11.47 3.36
C VAL A 127 -43.90 -11.71 4.04
N LYS A 128 -43.81 -12.67 4.98
CA LYS A 128 -42.55 -13.05 5.61
C LYS A 128 -41.57 -13.61 4.57
N ALA A 129 -42.04 -14.50 3.70
CA ALA A 129 -41.25 -15.03 2.59
C ALA A 129 -40.78 -13.92 1.62
N GLU A 130 -41.61 -12.91 1.32
CA GLU A 130 -41.21 -11.77 0.48
C GLU A 130 -40.19 -10.83 1.17
N VAL A 131 -40.35 -10.60 2.48
CA VAL A 131 -39.33 -9.89 3.29
C VAL A 131 -38.00 -10.65 3.25
N GLU A 132 -38.04 -11.95 3.46
CA GLU A 132 -36.86 -12.81 3.43
C GLU A 132 -36.22 -12.85 2.05
N ALA A 133 -37.01 -13.00 0.98
CA ALA A 133 -36.52 -12.96 -0.39
C ALA A 133 -35.83 -11.63 -0.72
N ARG A 134 -36.37 -10.49 -0.26
CA ARG A 134 -35.71 -9.18 -0.41
C ARG A 134 -34.41 -9.08 0.37
N LYS A 135 -34.37 -9.63 1.59
CA LYS A 135 -33.15 -9.67 2.39
C LYS A 135 -32.10 -10.53 1.70
N ARG A 136 -32.48 -11.72 1.24
CA ARG A 136 -31.63 -12.65 0.50
C ARG A 136 -31.09 -12.01 -0.78
N LEU A 137 -31.94 -11.38 -1.59
CA LEU A 137 -31.51 -10.69 -2.81
C LEU A 137 -30.50 -9.56 -2.51
N HIS A 138 -30.69 -8.81 -1.41
CA HIS A 138 -29.74 -7.79 -0.98
C HIS A 138 -28.40 -8.41 -0.59
N GLU A 139 -28.41 -9.50 0.17
CA GLU A 139 -27.21 -10.24 0.55
C GLU A 139 -26.49 -10.86 -0.67
N GLU A 140 -27.22 -11.51 -1.57
CA GLU A 140 -26.73 -12.04 -2.84
C GLU A 140 -26.11 -10.93 -3.71
N THR A 141 -26.76 -9.76 -3.81
CA THR A 141 -26.22 -8.60 -4.55
C THR A 141 -24.92 -8.09 -3.92
N ASN A 142 -24.83 -8.08 -2.59
CA ASN A 142 -23.62 -7.67 -1.88
C ASN A 142 -22.49 -8.70 -2.04
N GLN A 143 -22.82 -9.98 -1.99
CA GLN A 143 -21.89 -11.08 -2.23
C GLN A 143 -21.36 -11.06 -3.68
N ALA A 144 -22.24 -10.83 -4.66
CA ALA A 144 -21.86 -10.70 -6.07
C ALA A 144 -20.94 -9.48 -6.32
N ARG A 145 -21.07 -8.41 -5.54
CA ARG A 145 -20.17 -7.23 -5.58
C ARG A 145 -18.92 -7.41 -4.75
N ALA A 146 -18.89 -8.36 -3.83
CA ALA A 146 -17.73 -8.58 -2.97
C ALA A 146 -16.57 -9.12 -3.82
N LEU A 147 -15.38 -8.56 -3.62
CA LEU A 147 -14.19 -9.05 -4.31
C LEU A 147 -13.89 -10.47 -3.85
N THR A 148 -13.58 -11.35 -4.79
CA THR A 148 -13.06 -12.69 -4.50
C THR A 148 -11.74 -12.57 -3.73
N PRO A 149 -11.33 -13.58 -2.94
CA PRO A 149 -10.06 -13.55 -2.22
C PRO A 149 -8.86 -13.32 -3.17
N GLU A 150 -8.92 -13.86 -4.38
CA GLU A 150 -7.91 -13.65 -5.42
C GLU A 150 -7.88 -12.19 -5.90
N GLN A 151 -9.04 -11.60 -6.22
CA GLN A 151 -9.13 -10.18 -6.60
C GLN A 151 -8.66 -9.25 -5.48
N LYS A 152 -8.88 -9.62 -4.20
CA LYS A 152 -8.35 -8.87 -3.05
C LYS A 152 -6.82 -8.91 -3.01
N ARG A 153 -6.22 -10.09 -3.23
CA ARG A 153 -4.76 -10.26 -3.30
C ARG A 153 -4.16 -9.47 -4.45
N GLU A 154 -4.76 -9.54 -5.64
CA GLU A 154 -4.32 -8.77 -6.81
C GLU A 154 -4.44 -7.25 -6.56
N LYS A 155 -5.54 -6.79 -5.97
CA LYS A 155 -5.71 -5.38 -5.59
C LYS A 155 -4.65 -4.93 -4.57
N LYS A 156 -4.24 -5.79 -3.64
CA LYS A 156 -3.14 -5.52 -2.70
C LYS A 156 -1.79 -5.48 -3.43
N ALA A 157 -1.50 -6.44 -4.30
CA ALA A 157 -0.28 -6.47 -5.12
C ALA A 157 -0.14 -5.22 -6.00
N ARG A 158 -1.19 -4.86 -6.73
CA ARG A 158 -1.24 -3.64 -7.55
C ARG A 158 -1.02 -2.36 -6.73
N LYS A 159 -1.48 -2.34 -5.48
CA LYS A 159 -1.26 -1.21 -4.58
C LYS A 159 0.20 -1.10 -4.15
N MET A 160 0.89 -2.22 -3.92
CA MET A 160 2.33 -2.27 -3.60
C MET A 160 3.15 -1.82 -4.81
N MET A 161 2.92 -2.40 -5.98
CA MET A 161 3.59 -2.01 -7.24
C MET A 161 3.40 -0.53 -7.57
N ARG A 162 2.19 0.02 -7.36
CA ARG A 162 1.94 1.46 -7.59
C ARG A 162 2.72 2.35 -6.63
N ASP A 163 3.02 1.87 -5.43
CA ASP A 163 3.80 2.64 -4.47
C ASP A 163 5.30 2.58 -4.79
N GLU A 164 5.81 1.40 -5.17
CA GLU A 164 7.18 1.22 -5.68
C GLU A 164 7.44 2.06 -6.94
N ALA A 165 6.46 2.15 -7.85
CA ALA A 165 6.56 2.95 -9.07
C ALA A 165 6.71 4.46 -8.82
N LYS A 166 6.39 4.96 -7.62
CA LYS A 166 6.63 6.38 -7.28
C LYS A 166 8.08 6.65 -6.89
N GLY A 167 8.84 5.61 -6.59
CA GLY A 167 10.19 5.68 -6.07
C GLY A 167 10.42 4.67 -4.95
N LEU A 168 11.65 4.16 -4.89
CA LEU A 168 12.12 3.28 -3.83
C LEU A 168 12.66 4.14 -2.68
N HIS A 169 12.25 3.80 -1.46
CA HIS A 169 12.74 4.39 -0.23
C HIS A 169 13.53 3.35 0.54
N VAL A 170 14.67 3.75 1.08
CA VAL A 170 15.53 2.90 1.91
C VAL A 170 15.47 3.39 3.35
N ALA A 171 15.31 2.48 4.30
CA ALA A 171 15.44 2.74 5.72
C ALA A 171 16.46 1.78 6.34
N ILE A 172 17.37 2.34 7.12
CA ILE A 172 18.43 1.59 7.80
C ILE A 172 18.21 1.78 9.31
N PHE A 173 18.14 0.67 10.04
CA PHE A 173 17.96 0.66 11.48
C PHE A 173 19.17 0.03 12.14
N LYS A 174 19.63 0.65 13.22
CA LYS A 174 20.60 0.07 14.15
C LYS A 174 19.85 -0.52 15.34
N CYS A 175 20.08 -1.80 15.63
CA CYS A 175 19.53 -2.53 16.76
C CYS A 175 20.68 -3.04 17.65
N ARG A 176 20.45 -3.10 18.97
CA ARG A 176 21.43 -3.64 19.93
C ARG A 176 21.40 -5.16 19.96
N ASP A 177 20.22 -5.73 20.19
CA ASP A 177 19.98 -7.17 20.11
C ASP A 177 18.88 -7.48 19.07
N LEU A 178 19.20 -8.35 18.12
CA LEU A 178 18.31 -8.91 17.10
C LEU A 178 18.41 -10.45 17.06
N ALA A 179 19.13 -11.04 18.01
CA ALA A 179 19.22 -12.48 18.17
C ALA A 179 17.89 -13.08 18.64
N HIS A 180 17.10 -12.31 19.41
CA HIS A 180 15.82 -12.77 19.96
C HIS A 180 14.85 -13.28 18.86
N PRO A 181 14.37 -14.53 18.93
CA PRO A 181 13.53 -15.15 17.89
C PRO A 181 12.25 -14.38 17.58
N LYS A 182 11.52 -13.87 18.59
CA LYS A 182 10.30 -13.07 18.40
C LYS A 182 10.57 -11.78 17.60
N ALA A 183 11.63 -11.03 17.94
CA ALA A 183 11.98 -9.80 17.24
C ALA A 183 12.36 -10.09 15.79
N ARG A 184 13.20 -11.11 15.57
CA ARG A 184 13.59 -11.55 14.23
C ARG A 184 12.38 -11.99 13.39
N PHE A 185 11.46 -12.76 13.97
CA PHE A 185 10.24 -13.17 13.29
C PHE A 185 9.36 -11.96 12.91
N LYS A 186 9.14 -11.02 13.84
CA LYS A 186 8.38 -9.80 13.56
C LYS A 186 9.02 -9.00 12.42
N VAL A 187 10.34 -8.83 12.44
CA VAL A 187 11.11 -8.11 11.40
C VAL A 187 11.00 -8.80 10.03
N VAL A 188 11.30 -10.10 9.95
CA VAL A 188 11.31 -10.84 8.67
C VAL A 188 9.89 -10.97 8.08
N THR A 189 8.92 -11.38 8.90
CA THR A 189 7.55 -11.61 8.44
C THR A 189 6.88 -10.31 7.99
N ASN A 190 7.07 -9.20 8.72
CA ASN A 190 6.50 -7.91 8.29
C ASN A 190 7.18 -7.37 7.04
N ALA A 191 8.51 -7.55 6.89
CA ALA A 191 9.18 -7.17 5.65
C ALA A 191 8.59 -7.92 4.45
N GLN A 192 8.41 -9.23 4.56
CA GLN A 192 7.79 -10.06 3.51
C GLN A 192 6.33 -9.67 3.23
N GLN A 193 5.50 -9.48 4.26
CA GLN A 193 4.08 -9.14 4.10
C GLN A 193 3.85 -7.75 3.48
N LEU A 194 4.79 -6.83 3.69
CA LEU A 194 4.79 -5.48 3.12
C LEU A 194 5.45 -5.42 1.73
N GLY A 195 6.01 -6.53 1.22
CA GLY A 195 6.73 -6.57 -0.05
C GLY A 195 8.05 -5.80 -0.02
N LEU A 196 8.67 -5.68 1.14
CA LEU A 196 9.93 -4.97 1.31
C LEU A 196 11.12 -5.91 1.03
N THR A 197 12.13 -5.39 0.34
CA THR A 197 13.40 -6.09 0.08
C THR A 197 14.50 -5.53 0.98
N GLY A 198 15.61 -6.26 1.14
CA GLY A 198 16.76 -5.80 1.92
C GLY A 198 17.43 -6.93 2.69
N CYS A 199 18.20 -6.58 3.71
CA CYS A 199 18.97 -7.52 4.51
C CYS A 199 19.06 -7.11 5.98
N ALA A 200 19.21 -8.11 6.85
CA ALA A 200 19.53 -7.92 8.25
C ALA A 200 20.89 -8.58 8.53
N THR A 201 21.86 -7.80 8.99
CA THR A 201 23.19 -8.28 9.34
C THR A 201 23.29 -8.44 10.85
N LEU A 202 23.60 -9.66 11.28
CA LEU A 202 23.85 -9.97 12.67
C LEU A 202 25.36 -9.93 12.93
N TYR A 203 25.83 -8.98 13.74
CA TYR A 203 27.22 -8.90 14.14
C TYR A 203 27.41 -9.35 15.59
N ARG A 204 28.59 -9.91 15.90
CA ARG A 204 28.89 -10.48 17.23
C ARG A 204 29.03 -9.43 18.34
N ASN A 205 29.29 -8.17 17.97
CA ASN A 205 29.55 -7.07 18.92
C ASN A 205 28.30 -6.20 19.16
N GLU A 206 27.11 -6.80 19.32
CA GLU A 206 25.86 -6.10 19.72
C GLU A 206 25.47 -4.93 18.79
N LEU A 207 25.89 -5.00 17.52
CA LEU A 207 25.58 -4.02 16.49
C LEU A 207 24.91 -4.72 15.33
N HIS A 208 23.58 -4.79 15.37
CA HIS A 208 22.79 -5.33 14.28
C HIS A 208 22.28 -4.22 13.37
N VAL A 209 22.34 -4.45 12.07
CA VAL A 209 21.86 -3.49 11.06
C VAL A 209 20.77 -4.14 10.24
N VAL A 210 19.62 -3.48 10.15
CA VAL A 210 18.49 -3.90 9.31
C VAL A 210 18.30 -2.84 8.24
N ALA A 211 18.62 -3.18 6.99
CA ALA A 211 18.42 -2.33 5.83
C ALA A 211 17.22 -2.86 5.03
N VAL A 212 16.27 -1.97 4.75
CA VAL A 212 15.04 -2.30 4.05
C VAL A 212 14.77 -1.27 2.97
N GLU A 213 14.42 -1.72 1.78
CA GLU A 213 14.04 -0.91 0.65
C GLU A 213 12.64 -1.30 0.13
N GLY A 214 11.92 -0.32 -0.43
CA GLY A 214 10.63 -0.54 -1.07
C GLY A 214 9.77 0.72 -1.14
N GLY A 215 8.46 0.56 -1.32
CA GLY A 215 7.53 1.69 -1.42
C GLY A 215 7.48 2.56 -0.15
N ALA A 216 7.31 3.88 -0.32
CA ALA A 216 7.28 4.85 0.77
C ALA A 216 6.29 4.50 1.90
N ARG A 217 5.12 3.98 1.54
CA ARG A 217 4.08 3.57 2.50
C ARG A 217 4.53 2.36 3.29
N ALA A 218 5.09 1.36 2.61
CA ALA A 218 5.56 0.12 3.24
C ALA A 218 6.69 0.42 4.22
N VAL A 219 7.68 1.23 3.82
CA VAL A 219 8.78 1.68 4.69
C VAL A 219 8.26 2.46 5.90
N ARG A 220 7.21 3.27 5.76
CA ARG A 220 6.60 3.98 6.90
C ARG A 220 5.95 3.03 7.91
N HIS A 221 5.27 1.97 7.45
CA HIS A 221 4.69 0.95 8.33
C HIS A 221 5.81 0.17 9.04
N PHE A 222 6.86 -0.19 8.31
CA PHE A 222 8.03 -0.86 8.87
C PHE A 222 8.77 0.01 9.89
N LYS A 223 8.90 1.32 9.64
CA LYS A 223 9.43 2.28 10.61
C LYS A 223 8.59 2.32 11.90
N LYS A 224 7.25 2.29 11.80
CA LYS A 224 6.36 2.24 12.98
C LYS A 224 6.54 0.92 13.74
N LEU A 225 6.72 -0.20 13.03
CA LEU A 225 7.04 -1.49 13.63
C LEU A 225 8.34 -1.42 14.44
N MET A 226 9.43 -1.01 13.78
CA MET A 226 10.78 -0.98 14.37
C MET A 226 10.92 0.01 15.52
N LEU A 227 10.26 1.17 15.46
CA LEU A 227 10.46 2.22 16.46
C LEU A 227 9.41 2.26 17.57
N ARG A 228 8.20 1.71 17.35
CA ARG A 228 7.08 1.87 18.29
C ARG A 228 6.45 0.55 18.73
N ARG A 229 6.25 -0.40 17.81
CA ARG A 229 5.52 -1.64 18.11
C ARG A 229 6.40 -2.69 18.78
N ILE A 230 7.65 -2.82 18.33
CA ILE A 230 8.60 -3.72 18.97
C ILE A 230 9.13 -3.03 20.23
N LYS A 231 8.79 -3.58 21.40
CA LYS A 231 9.32 -3.13 22.68
C LYS A 231 10.69 -3.76 22.90
N TRP A 232 11.73 -3.11 22.37
CA TRP A 232 13.11 -3.61 22.46
C TRP A 232 13.58 -3.80 23.90
N ALA A 233 13.25 -2.86 24.81
CA ALA A 233 13.68 -2.92 26.20
C ALA A 233 13.07 -4.10 27.01
N SER A 234 11.87 -4.58 26.65
CA SER A 234 11.28 -5.73 27.34
C SER A 234 11.83 -7.05 26.82
N LEU A 235 12.22 -7.10 25.54
CA LEU A 235 12.89 -8.26 24.96
C LEU A 235 14.28 -8.47 25.57
N ASP A 236 14.98 -7.39 25.91
CA ASP A 236 16.26 -7.44 26.63
C ASP A 236 16.09 -8.02 28.06
N ALA A 237 14.94 -7.80 28.69
CA ALA A 237 14.63 -8.32 30.03
C ALA A 237 14.17 -9.80 30.02
N GLU A 238 13.39 -10.21 29.02
CA GLU A 238 12.97 -11.60 28.82
C GLU A 238 14.17 -12.54 28.55
N ASN A 239 15.26 -12.03 27.94
CA ASN A 239 16.50 -12.79 27.76
C ASN A 239 17.19 -13.17 29.10
N ASN A 240 16.85 -12.52 30.22
CA ASN A 240 17.41 -12.81 31.54
C ASN A 240 16.48 -13.67 32.43
N GLU A 241 15.21 -13.81 32.07
CA GLU A 241 14.21 -14.53 32.86
C GLU A 241 13.29 -15.34 31.94
N ASP A 242 13.74 -16.54 31.58
CA ASP A 242 12.94 -17.53 30.85
C ASP A 242 11.77 -18.08 31.70
N VAL A 243 10.69 -17.33 31.96
CA VAL A 243 9.37 -17.97 32.23
C VAL A 243 8.14 -17.06 32.04
N ALA A 244 7.17 -17.59 31.27
CA ALA A 244 5.71 -17.43 31.37
C ALA A 244 4.99 -16.19 30.78
N MET A 245 4.32 -16.49 29.65
CA MET A 245 2.90 -16.23 29.31
C MET A 245 2.38 -14.80 29.09
N GLY A 246 1.64 -14.64 27.98
CA GLY A 246 0.54 -13.67 27.84
C GLY A 246 0.54 -12.90 26.53
N ASP A 247 -0.04 -13.50 25.48
CA ASP A 247 -0.53 -12.78 24.30
C ASP A 247 -1.50 -11.67 24.73
N ASP A 248 -1.29 -10.46 24.22
CA ASP A 248 -2.32 -9.44 23.99
C ASP A 248 -1.80 -8.51 22.88
N ASP A 249 -1.86 -9.01 21.64
CA ASP A 249 -1.79 -8.16 20.45
C ASP A 249 -3.20 -7.56 20.22
N ASP A 250 -3.51 -6.46 20.92
CA ASP A 250 -4.63 -5.58 20.56
C ASP A 250 -4.26 -4.83 19.26
N ASP A 251 -4.69 -5.40 18.13
CA ASP A 251 -4.72 -4.77 16.82
C ASP A 251 -5.77 -3.64 16.80
N ASP A 252 -5.45 -2.48 17.38
CA ASP A 252 -6.13 -1.22 17.04
C ASP A 252 -5.58 -0.67 15.72
N ASP A 253 -6.02 -1.31 14.63
CA ASP A 253 -5.98 -0.73 13.30
C ASP A 253 -7.02 0.42 13.27
N GLU A 254 -6.59 1.60 13.73
CA GLU A 254 -7.20 2.87 13.31
C GLU A 254 -6.98 3.04 11.81
N ASN A 255 -7.83 2.36 11.04
CA ASN A 255 -8.13 2.71 9.68
C ASN A 255 -8.78 4.10 9.71
N GLU A 256 -7.96 5.14 9.57
CA GLU A 256 -8.40 6.47 9.12
C GLU A 256 -8.97 6.34 7.69
N THR A 257 -10.13 5.71 7.59
CA THR A 257 -11.17 6.11 6.66
C THR A 257 -11.95 7.22 7.34
N THR A 258 -11.46 8.45 7.26
CA THR A 258 -12.35 9.60 7.38
C THR A 258 -13.17 9.71 6.08
N ALA A 259 -14.46 9.49 6.28
CA ALA A 259 -15.61 9.61 5.38
C ALA A 259 -15.61 10.93 4.57
N GLY A 260 -16.25 11.02 3.40
CA GLY A 260 -17.70 10.86 3.21
C GLY A 260 -18.45 12.10 3.73
#